data_AF-A0A820CCF6-F1
#
_entry.id   AF-A0A820CCF6-F1
#
_cell.length_a   1.000
_cell.length_b   1.000
_cell.length_c   1.000
_cell.angle_alpha   90.00
_cell.angle_beta   90.00
_cell.angle_gamma   90.00
#
_symmetry.space_group_name_H-M   'P 1'
#
loop_
_entity.id
_entity.type
_entity.pdbx_description
1 polymer ?
#
loop_
_entity_poly.entity_id
_entity_poly.type
_entity_poly.pdbx_seq_one_letter_code
_entity_poly.pdbx_strand_id
1 'polypeptide(L)'
;WGDWPIAYHGTLVENVLNILASGLRVSRSGCFYDDGIPRVCLSPSIEYCAHPRFAQPWNEIDKNGRTIWYQLIFQCRVNPNSIGCIASETVLPVEAQSIVRIDPNFNNSELEWIILGKNNDVEFLKDDIICYGIMIRASNVNPKYLSSSGWWKYSYGADVYNKEFD
;
A
#
# COMPACT_ATOMS: atom_id res chain seq x y z
N TRP A 1 -5.07 -15.63 14.85
CA TRP A 1 -4.80 -14.99 13.54
C TRP A 1 -3.92 -15.82 12.59
N GLY A 2 -3.38 -16.99 12.99
CA GLY A 2 -2.51 -17.80 12.10
C GLY A 2 -3.14 -18.20 10.76
N ASP A 3 -4.46 -18.47 10.77
CA ASP A 3 -5.23 -18.84 9.57
C ASP A 3 -5.83 -17.64 8.83
N TRP A 4 -5.65 -16.41 9.34
CA TRP A 4 -6.16 -15.22 8.68
C TRP A 4 -5.36 -14.92 7.42
N PRO A 5 -5.98 -14.47 6.32
CA PRO A 5 -5.27 -14.14 5.10
C PRO A 5 -4.20 -13.07 5.33
N ILE A 6 -3.10 -13.17 4.57
CA ILE A 6 -2.05 -12.16 4.54
C ILE A 6 -2.49 -11.02 3.62
N ALA A 7 -2.26 -9.80 4.08
CA ALA A 7 -2.40 -8.60 3.28
C ALA A 7 -1.22 -7.66 3.56
N TYR A 8 -1.13 -6.60 2.77
CA TYR A 8 -0.09 -5.59 2.84
C TYR A 8 -0.70 -4.20 2.95
N HIS A 9 0.06 -3.28 3.53
CA HIS A 9 -0.30 -1.87 3.62
C HIS A 9 0.93 -1.00 3.34
N GLY A 10 0.87 -0.19 2.29
CA GLY A 10 1.88 0.85 2.06
C GLY A 10 1.68 2.02 3.01
N THR A 11 2.76 2.63 3.48
CA THR A 11 2.71 3.86 4.27
C THR A 11 3.95 4.73 4.03
N LEU A 12 3.91 5.97 4.52
CA LEU A 12 5.08 6.83 4.63
C LEU A 12 5.95 6.40 5.82
N VAL A 13 7.27 6.56 5.70
CA VAL A 13 8.23 6.13 6.72
C VAL A 13 8.00 6.82 8.07
N GLU A 14 7.56 8.09 8.08
CA GLU A 14 7.25 8.80 9.32
C GLU A 14 6.08 8.20 10.12
N ASN A 15 5.20 7.42 9.48
CA ASN A 15 4.03 6.83 10.11
C ASN A 15 4.32 5.47 10.76
N VAL A 16 5.48 4.86 10.49
CA VAL A 16 5.80 3.49 10.90
C VAL A 16 5.69 3.30 12.41
N LEU A 17 6.30 4.19 13.20
CA LEU A 17 6.26 4.08 14.66
C LEU A 17 4.84 4.24 15.22
N ASN A 18 4.05 5.15 14.64
CA ASN A 18 2.66 5.36 15.05
C ASN A 18 1.80 4.12 14.76
N ILE A 19 1.98 3.49 13.60
CA ILE A 19 1.27 2.28 13.22
C ILE A 19 1.67 1.09 14.10
N LEU A 20 2.96 0.93 14.40
CA LEU A 20 3.44 -0.12 15.31
C LEU A 20 2.84 0.03 16.72
N ALA A 21 2.76 1.27 17.23
CA ALA A 21 2.24 1.54 18.56
C ALA A 21 0.71 1.45 18.64
N SER A 22 0.01 1.87 17.59
CA SER A 22 -1.44 2.14 17.64
C SER A 22 -2.28 1.29 16.68
N GLY A 23 -1.67 0.51 15.79
CA GLY A 23 -2.36 -0.16 14.70
C GLY A 23 -2.68 0.78 13.53
N LEU A 24 -3.42 0.29 12.55
CA LEU A 24 -3.84 1.09 11.40
C LEU A 24 -5.02 1.99 11.75
N ARG A 25 -4.88 3.29 11.44
CA ARG A 25 -5.94 4.29 11.58
C ARG A 25 -6.87 4.24 10.38
N VAL A 26 -8.17 4.34 10.62
CA VAL A 26 -9.15 4.50 9.53
C VAL A 26 -8.95 5.83 8.80
N SER A 27 -8.98 5.80 7.46
CA SER A 27 -8.98 6.98 6.61
C SER A 27 -10.39 7.56 6.51
N ARG A 28 -10.49 8.89 6.52
CA ARG A 28 -11.72 9.67 6.26
C ARG A 28 -11.66 10.41 4.91
N SER A 29 -10.88 9.87 3.99
CA SER A 29 -10.63 10.45 2.65
C SER A 29 -10.25 9.36 1.66
N GLY A 30 -10.32 9.67 0.36
CA GLY A 30 -9.91 8.79 -0.73
C GLY A 30 -11.08 8.15 -1.47
N CYS A 31 -10.78 7.35 -2.49
CA CYS A 31 -11.72 6.86 -3.51
C CYS A 31 -12.89 6.01 -2.97
N PHE A 32 -12.78 5.50 -1.75
CA PHE A 32 -13.83 4.69 -1.15
C PHE A 32 -14.62 5.44 -0.07
N TYR A 33 -14.28 6.67 0.33
CA TYR A 33 -14.95 7.36 1.45
C TYR A 33 -16.28 8.07 1.09
N ASP A 34 -16.81 7.87 -0.11
CA ASP A 34 -17.96 8.64 -0.64
C ASP A 34 -19.26 8.46 0.17
N ASP A 35 -19.40 7.35 0.92
CA ASP A 35 -20.54 7.06 1.80
C ASP A 35 -20.39 7.65 3.23
N GLY A 36 -19.26 8.33 3.52
CA GLY A 36 -18.94 8.90 4.83
C GLY A 36 -18.43 7.91 5.89
N ILE A 37 -18.20 6.64 5.54
CA ILE A 37 -17.75 5.60 6.48
C ILE A 37 -16.21 5.51 6.47
N PRO A 38 -15.52 5.70 7.61
CA PRO A 38 -14.07 5.56 7.66
C PRO A 38 -13.63 4.11 7.37
N ARG A 39 -12.45 3.92 6.76
CA ARG A 39 -11.97 2.58 6.39
C ARG A 39 -10.45 2.48 6.31
N VAL A 40 -9.94 1.26 6.40
CA VAL A 40 -8.55 0.92 6.08
C VAL A 40 -8.53 0.13 4.77
N CYS A 41 -7.66 0.53 3.85
CA CYS A 41 -7.41 -0.21 2.61
C CYS A 41 -6.14 -1.06 2.76
N LEU A 42 -6.27 -2.34 2.43
CA LEU A 42 -5.18 -3.32 2.37
C LEU A 42 -5.17 -3.97 0.98
N SER A 43 -4.12 -4.71 0.66
CA SER A 43 -4.06 -5.48 -0.58
C SER A 43 -3.42 -6.85 -0.36
N PRO A 44 -3.83 -7.90 -1.09
CA PRO A 44 -3.06 -9.14 -1.13
C PRO A 44 -1.76 -8.98 -1.94
N SER A 45 -1.64 -7.92 -2.76
CA SER A 45 -0.46 -7.67 -3.59
C SER A 45 0.56 -6.76 -2.90
N ILE A 46 1.77 -7.29 -2.74
CA ILE A 46 2.94 -6.53 -2.30
C ILE A 46 3.34 -5.48 -3.34
N GLU A 47 3.23 -5.79 -4.64
CA GLU A 47 3.61 -4.88 -5.72
C GLU A 47 2.64 -3.70 -5.86
N TYR A 48 1.35 -3.93 -5.62
CA TYR A 48 0.35 -2.86 -5.55
C TYR A 48 0.64 -1.91 -4.39
N CYS A 49 0.83 -2.45 -3.18
CA CYS A 49 1.16 -1.64 -2.00
C CYS A 49 2.51 -0.94 -2.09
N ALA A 50 3.42 -1.42 -2.93
CA ALA A 50 4.71 -0.77 -3.18
C ALA A 50 4.60 0.48 -4.06
N HIS A 51 3.44 0.79 -4.66
CA HIS A 51 3.28 1.98 -5.46
C HIS A 51 3.60 3.26 -4.65
N PRO A 52 4.30 4.28 -5.20
CA PRO A 52 4.71 5.48 -4.46
C PRO A 52 3.57 6.30 -3.85
N ARG A 53 2.33 6.15 -4.33
CA ARG A 53 1.12 6.72 -3.70
C ARG A 53 0.91 6.20 -2.27
N PHE A 54 1.36 4.98 -1.99
CA PHE A 54 1.18 4.31 -0.71
C PHE A 54 2.50 4.18 0.05
N ALA A 55 3.57 3.75 -0.63
CA ALA A 55 4.89 3.49 -0.06
C ALA A 55 5.95 4.34 -0.75
N GLN A 56 6.09 5.60 -0.34
CA GLN A 56 7.00 6.54 -0.97
C GLN A 56 8.47 6.06 -0.82
N PRO A 57 9.22 5.93 -1.94
CA PRO A 57 10.64 5.65 -1.86
C PRO A 57 11.42 6.75 -1.16
N TRP A 58 12.43 6.38 -0.38
CA TRP A 58 13.48 7.29 0.09
C TRP A 58 14.86 6.73 -0.27
N ASN A 59 15.90 7.54 -0.15
CA ASN A 59 17.26 7.08 -0.39
C ASN A 59 18.23 7.58 0.69
N GLU A 60 19.31 6.85 0.86
CA GLU A 60 20.43 7.21 1.72
C GLU A 60 21.76 6.92 1.02
N ILE A 61 22.82 7.57 1.45
CA ILE A 61 24.18 7.31 0.97
C ILE A 61 24.82 6.30 1.93
N ASP A 62 25.24 5.14 1.41
CA ASP A 62 25.93 4.13 2.19
C ASP A 62 27.35 4.57 2.59
N LYS A 63 28.01 3.78 3.44
CA LYS A 63 29.39 4.02 3.88
C LYS A 63 30.44 4.10 2.76
N ASN A 64 30.10 3.68 1.54
CA ASN A 64 30.97 3.69 0.36
C ASN A 64 30.59 4.80 -0.63
N GLY A 65 29.69 5.72 -0.26
CA GLY A 65 29.23 6.81 -1.13
C GLY A 65 28.19 6.40 -2.17
N ARG A 66 27.56 5.22 -2.04
CA ARG A 66 26.55 4.73 -2.98
C ARG A 66 25.16 5.08 -2.51
N THR A 67 24.33 5.62 -3.40
CA THR A 67 22.90 5.81 -3.12
C THR A 67 22.20 4.46 -3.05
N ILE A 68 21.54 4.18 -1.92
CA ILE A 68 20.65 3.04 -1.73
C ILE A 68 19.24 3.57 -1.55
N TRP A 69 18.33 3.06 -2.39
CA TRP A 69 16.91 3.36 -2.31
C TRP A 69 16.18 2.33 -1.47
N TYR A 70 15.18 2.79 -0.74
CA TYR A 70 14.36 1.98 0.14
C TYR A 70 12.88 2.25 -0.09
N GLN A 71 12.07 1.21 0.11
CA GLN A 71 10.63 1.29 0.28
C GLN A 71 10.18 0.38 1.41
N LEU A 72 9.12 0.79 2.10
CA LEU A 72 8.60 0.09 3.26
C LEU A 72 7.10 -0.14 3.13
N ILE A 73 6.68 -1.34 3.50
CA ILE A 73 5.27 -1.69 3.67
C ILE A 73 5.10 -2.51 4.96
N PHE A 74 3.89 -2.54 5.49
CA PHE A 74 3.50 -3.48 6.53
C PHE A 74 3.01 -4.79 5.93
N GLN A 75 3.38 -5.89 6.58
CA GLN A 75 2.73 -7.19 6.43
C GLN A 75 1.68 -7.35 7.53
N CYS A 76 0.47 -7.68 7.12
CA CYS A 76 -0.72 -7.73 7.96
C CYS A 76 -1.40 -9.10 7.87
N ARG A 77 -2.14 -9.45 8.93
CA ARG A 77 -3.14 -10.54 8.92
C ARG A 77 -4.51 -9.92 9.13
N VAL A 78 -5.47 -10.29 8.31
CA VAL A 78 -6.80 -9.65 8.28
C VAL A 78 -7.87 -10.64 8.68
N ASN A 79 -8.72 -10.28 9.64
CA ASN A 79 -9.89 -11.08 9.97
C ASN A 79 -10.81 -11.15 8.73
N PRO A 80 -11.04 -12.34 8.14
CA PRO A 80 -11.82 -12.45 6.92
C PRO A 80 -13.26 -11.96 7.08
N ASN A 81 -13.82 -12.05 8.29
CA ASN A 81 -15.17 -11.56 8.59
C ASN A 81 -15.27 -10.03 8.68
N SER A 82 -14.14 -9.33 8.66
CA SER A 82 -14.07 -7.87 8.75
C SER A 82 -13.83 -7.20 7.40
N ILE A 83 -13.61 -7.98 6.35
CA ILE A 83 -13.50 -7.48 4.97
C ILE A 83 -14.90 -7.08 4.51
N GLY A 84 -15.16 -5.77 4.43
CA GLY A 84 -16.44 -5.23 3.99
C GLY A 84 -16.65 -5.38 2.49
N CYS A 85 -15.59 -5.16 1.70
CA CYS A 85 -15.59 -5.48 0.28
C CYS A 85 -14.19 -5.75 -0.27
N ILE A 86 -14.16 -6.46 -1.39
CA ILE A 86 -13.00 -6.62 -2.27
C ILE A 86 -13.33 -5.84 -3.54
N ALA A 87 -12.45 -4.93 -3.93
CA ALA A 87 -12.66 -4.00 -5.03
C ALA A 87 -11.50 -4.01 -6.04
N SER A 88 -11.80 -3.47 -7.22
CA SER A 88 -10.79 -3.13 -8.21
C SER A 88 -9.85 -2.07 -7.69
N GLU A 89 -8.60 -2.15 -8.14
CA GLU A 89 -7.61 -1.11 -7.94
C GLU A 89 -8.05 0.28 -8.43
N THR A 90 -7.57 1.32 -7.75
CA THR A 90 -7.91 2.72 -8.01
C THR A 90 -6.72 3.59 -8.44
N VAL A 91 -5.64 2.98 -8.94
CA VAL A 91 -4.42 3.72 -9.33
C VAL A 91 -4.22 3.82 -10.83
N LEU A 92 -4.80 2.94 -11.64
CA LEU A 92 -4.72 3.03 -13.10
C LEU A 92 -5.89 3.82 -13.68
N PRO A 93 -5.63 4.62 -14.74
CA PRO A 93 -6.69 5.17 -15.56
C PRO A 93 -7.43 4.08 -16.33
N VAL A 94 -8.71 4.32 -16.63
CA VAL A 94 -9.64 3.35 -17.24
C VAL A 94 -9.04 2.70 -18.49
N GLU A 95 -8.39 3.49 -19.34
CA GLU A 95 -7.72 3.04 -20.57
C GLU A 95 -6.54 2.08 -20.33
N ALA A 96 -5.88 2.14 -19.16
CA ALA A 96 -4.78 1.25 -18.81
C ALA A 96 -5.24 -0.04 -18.11
N GLN A 97 -6.43 -0.05 -17.51
CA GLN A 97 -6.93 -1.18 -16.70
C GLN A 97 -7.05 -2.49 -17.49
N SER A 98 -7.32 -2.42 -18.79
CA SER A 98 -7.45 -3.61 -19.66
C SER A 98 -6.12 -4.14 -20.20
N ILE A 99 -5.03 -3.38 -20.04
CA ILE A 99 -3.73 -3.66 -20.67
C ILE A 99 -2.67 -3.97 -19.62
N VAL A 100 -2.73 -3.30 -18.48
CA VAL A 100 -1.70 -3.34 -17.45
C VAL A 100 -2.06 -4.35 -16.36
N ARG A 101 -1.22 -5.36 -16.17
CA ARG A 101 -1.27 -6.25 -15.01
C ARG A 101 -0.35 -5.71 -13.93
N ILE A 102 -0.89 -5.38 -12.76
CA ILE A 102 -0.11 -4.84 -11.62
C ILE A 102 0.72 -5.94 -10.97
N ASP A 103 0.09 -7.08 -10.67
CA ASP A 103 0.72 -8.22 -10.03
C ASP A 103 0.33 -9.49 -10.79
N PRO A 104 1.28 -10.33 -11.23
CA PRO A 104 0.95 -11.55 -11.95
C PRO A 104 0.08 -12.53 -11.12
N ASN A 105 0.13 -12.45 -9.79
CA ASN A 105 -0.55 -13.40 -8.91
C ASN A 105 -2.01 -13.04 -8.61
N PHE A 106 -2.45 -11.81 -8.90
CA PHE A 106 -3.78 -11.30 -8.50
C PHE A 106 -4.44 -10.51 -9.62
N ASN A 107 -5.75 -10.66 -9.78
CA ASN A 107 -6.50 -9.83 -10.73
C ASN A 107 -6.61 -8.39 -10.22
N ASN A 108 -6.56 -7.42 -11.14
CA ASN A 108 -6.69 -6.01 -10.75
C ASN A 108 -8.04 -5.72 -10.07
N SER A 109 -9.07 -6.53 -10.34
CA SER A 109 -10.41 -6.45 -9.75
C SER A 109 -10.50 -6.92 -8.28
N GLU A 110 -9.42 -7.44 -7.70
CA GLU A 110 -9.39 -8.01 -6.34
C GLU A 110 -8.25 -7.46 -5.47
N LEU A 111 -7.66 -6.33 -5.87
CA LEU A 111 -6.47 -5.77 -5.22
C LEU A 111 -6.78 -4.92 -4.00
N GLU A 112 -7.97 -4.35 -3.85
CA GLU A 112 -8.28 -3.48 -2.71
C GLU A 112 -9.24 -4.17 -1.76
N TRP A 113 -8.72 -4.54 -0.58
CA TRP A 113 -9.50 -5.10 0.52
C TRP A 113 -9.86 -3.97 1.48
N ILE A 114 -11.16 -3.73 1.63
CA ILE A 114 -11.70 -2.61 2.38
C ILE A 114 -12.23 -3.10 3.72
N ILE A 115 -11.61 -2.62 4.81
CA ILE A 115 -12.00 -2.94 6.17
C ILE A 115 -12.68 -1.70 6.74
N LEU A 116 -13.97 -1.82 7.06
CA LEU A 116 -14.76 -0.70 7.55
C LEU A 116 -14.42 -0.36 9.00
N GLY A 117 -14.39 0.93 9.31
CA GLY A 117 -14.30 1.42 10.68
C GLY A 117 -15.50 1.00 11.50
N LYS A 118 -15.27 0.62 12.76
CA LYS A 118 -16.33 0.24 13.71
C LYS A 118 -16.74 1.47 14.53
N ASN A 119 -17.95 1.98 14.34
CA ASN A 119 -18.48 3.18 15.01
C ASN A 119 -17.62 4.44 14.78
N ASN A 120 -18.21 5.63 14.96
CA ASN A 120 -17.52 6.90 14.68
C ASN A 120 -16.32 7.20 15.62
N ASP A 121 -16.19 6.44 16.72
CA ASP A 121 -15.21 6.70 17.79
C ASP A 121 -13.97 5.80 17.72
N VAL A 122 -13.97 4.70 16.96
CA VAL A 122 -12.79 3.84 16.85
C VAL A 122 -11.90 4.35 15.74
N GLU A 123 -10.83 5.05 16.13
CA GLU A 123 -9.83 5.53 15.19
C GLU A 123 -8.93 4.41 14.64
N PHE A 124 -8.73 3.32 15.39
CA PHE A 124 -7.75 2.28 15.07
C PHE A 124 -8.34 0.86 15.07
N LEU A 125 -8.03 0.09 14.03
CA LEU A 125 -8.52 -1.28 13.88
C LEU A 125 -7.51 -2.31 14.40
N LYS A 126 -7.55 -2.61 15.70
CA LYS A 126 -6.60 -3.54 16.34
C LYS A 126 -7.06 -5.00 16.36
N ASP A 127 -8.36 -5.24 16.37
CA ASP A 127 -8.92 -6.60 16.48
C ASP A 127 -9.16 -7.26 15.10
N ASP A 128 -9.24 -6.44 14.05
CA ASP A 128 -9.54 -6.91 12.68
C ASP A 128 -8.29 -7.01 11.81
N ILE A 129 -7.23 -6.29 12.18
CA ILE A 129 -5.98 -6.22 11.43
C ILE A 129 -4.83 -6.33 12.42
N ILE A 130 -3.96 -7.31 12.19
CA ILE A 130 -2.72 -7.48 12.94
C ILE A 130 -1.56 -7.09 12.03
N CYS A 131 -0.92 -5.96 12.30
CA CYS A 131 0.38 -5.61 11.70
C CYS A 131 1.48 -6.36 12.46
N TYR A 132 2.19 -7.26 11.80
CA TYR A 132 3.17 -8.15 12.47
C TYR A 132 4.55 -8.17 11.81
N GLY A 133 4.69 -7.55 10.65
CA GLY A 133 5.96 -7.48 9.93
C GLY A 133 6.12 -6.14 9.22
N ILE A 134 7.38 -5.73 9.11
CA ILE A 134 7.79 -4.64 8.22
C ILE A 134 8.60 -5.29 7.11
N MET A 135 8.18 -5.06 5.86
CA MET A 135 8.91 -5.50 4.69
C MET A 135 9.63 -4.28 4.11
N ILE A 136 10.95 -4.36 4.00
CA ILE A 136 11.77 -3.31 3.41
C ILE A 136 12.40 -3.85 2.14
N ARG A 137 12.22 -3.15 1.03
CA ARG A 137 12.93 -3.39 -0.23
C ARG A 137 14.06 -2.37 -0.34
N ALA A 138 15.30 -2.86 -0.40
CA ALA A 138 16.48 -2.05 -0.68
C ALA A 138 16.94 -2.27 -2.13
N SER A 139 17.37 -1.22 -2.82
CA SER A 139 17.87 -1.27 -4.19
C SER A 139 18.99 -0.26 -4.43
N ASN A 140 19.89 -0.57 -5.35
CA ASN A 140 20.92 0.36 -5.83
C ASN A 140 20.40 1.33 -6.91
N VAL A 141 19.15 1.20 -7.33
CA VAL A 141 18.48 2.08 -8.29
C VAL A 141 17.16 2.57 -7.72
N ASN A 142 16.65 3.68 -8.23
CA ASN A 142 15.31 4.15 -7.86
C ASN A 142 14.28 3.04 -8.16
N PRO A 143 13.37 2.72 -7.22
CA PRO A 143 12.43 1.62 -7.39
C PRO A 143 11.57 1.68 -8.66
N LYS A 144 11.35 2.88 -9.23
CA LYS A 144 10.63 3.03 -10.51
C LYS A 144 11.29 2.30 -11.68
N TYR A 145 12.59 2.00 -11.58
CA TYR A 145 13.35 1.27 -12.59
C TYR A 145 13.38 -0.24 -12.36
N LEU A 146 12.78 -0.74 -11.27
CA LEU A 146 12.64 -2.18 -11.05
C LEU A 146 11.61 -2.76 -12.00
N SER A 147 11.85 -3.98 -12.47
CA SER A 147 10.94 -4.69 -13.38
C SER A 147 9.52 -4.82 -12.80
N SER A 148 9.41 -5.10 -11.50
CA SER A 148 8.12 -5.23 -10.81
C SER A 148 7.35 -3.90 -10.68
N SER A 149 8.05 -2.78 -10.85
CA SER A 149 7.50 -1.42 -10.78
C SER A 149 7.25 -0.81 -12.17
N GLY A 150 7.50 -1.58 -13.24
CA GLY A 150 7.36 -1.11 -14.62
C GLY A 150 5.95 -0.64 -15.00
N TRP A 151 4.93 -1.04 -14.22
CA TRP A 151 3.54 -0.62 -14.40
C TRP A 151 3.27 0.80 -13.89
N TRP A 152 4.11 1.37 -13.01
CA TRP A 152 3.88 2.68 -12.38
C TRP A 152 3.79 3.82 -13.39
N LYS A 153 4.47 3.70 -14.54
CA LYS A 153 4.40 4.71 -15.61
C LYS A 153 3.01 4.85 -16.25
N TYR A 154 2.11 3.90 -15.99
CA TYR A 154 0.73 3.91 -16.49
C TYR A 154 -0.28 4.37 -15.44
N SER A 155 0.13 4.63 -14.19
CA SER A 155 -0.80 5.02 -13.13
C SER A 155 -1.13 6.51 -13.15
N TYR A 156 -2.22 6.90 -12.48
CA TYR A 156 -2.46 8.30 -12.13
C TYR A 156 -1.25 8.87 -11.38
N GLY A 157 -0.86 10.10 -11.74
CA GLY A 157 0.26 10.79 -11.10
C GLY A 157 1.63 10.24 -11.46
N ALA A 158 1.77 9.41 -12.50
CA ALA A 158 3.06 8.93 -13.00
C ALA A 158 4.10 10.08 -13.17
N ASP A 159 3.63 11.25 -13.60
CA ASP A 159 4.42 12.46 -13.80
C ASP A 159 4.96 13.05 -12.49
N VAL A 160 4.23 12.89 -11.37
CA VAL A 160 4.62 13.38 -10.05
C VAL A 160 5.85 12.63 -9.53
N TYR A 161 5.95 11.34 -9.85
CA TYR A 161 7.06 10.47 -9.44
C TYR A 161 8.25 10.49 -10.42
N ASN A 162 8.08 11.18 -11.56
CA ASN A 162 9.15 11.44 -12.52
C ASN A 162 9.90 12.75 -12.23
N LYS A 163 9.35 13.64 -11.39
CA LYS A 163 10.12 14.76 -10.86
C LYS A 163 11.15 14.16 -9.91
N GLU A 164 12.40 14.17 -10.35
CA GLU A 164 13.53 13.83 -9.50
C GLU A 164 13.40 14.66 -8.22
N PHE A 165 13.41 13.99 -7.07
CA PHE A 165 13.66 14.67 -5.82
C PHE A 165 15.14 15.03 -5.86
N ASP A 166 15.44 16.14 -6.54
CA ASP A 166 16.75 16.80 -6.60
C ASP A 166 17.20 17.24 -5.20
#